data_AF-G2RA98-F1
#
_entry.id   AF-G2RA98-F1
#
_cell.length_a   1.000
_cell.length_b   1.000
_cell.length_c   1.000
_cell.angle_alpha   90.00
_cell.angle_beta   90.00
_cell.angle_gamma   90.00
#
_symmetry.space_group_name_H-M   'P 1'
#
loop_
_entity.id
_entity.type
_entity.pdbx_description
1 polymer ?
#
loop_
_entity_poly.entity_id
_entity_poly.type
_entity_poly.pdbx_seq_one_letter_code
_entity_poly.pdbx_strand_id
1 'polypeptide(L)'
;MPSKQHGRQYDLVVFGASGYTGKYTAQYITTHLPTDLKWAVAGRSQSKLEDLVAQCKELNPDRVQPGIEICSLTDADLAALAKKTFVLITTVGPYGKLGEHAFKACAENGTHYLDVTGEVPFVAKMLNKYEGTAKQTGALMFPQIGIESAPADLVTWSLATFIRSEFSSPIRDVTVSIHNLNNSNVQQRTKPPSSTSSADPPRQAAPSPQP
;
A
#
# COMPACT_ATOMS: atom_id res chain seq x y z
N MET A 1 -9.35 8.22 13.70
CA MET A 1 -10.61 8.49 12.98
C MET A 1 -11.67 7.58 13.57
N PRO A 2 -12.86 8.05 13.92
CA PRO A 2 -13.89 7.16 14.47
C PRO A 2 -14.20 6.07 13.44
N SER A 3 -14.26 4.80 13.88
CA SER A 3 -14.58 3.67 13.01
C SER A 3 -15.91 3.96 12.32
N LYS A 4 -15.90 4.14 11.00
CA LYS A 4 -17.15 4.32 10.25
C LYS A 4 -18.00 3.06 10.48
N GLN A 5 -19.24 3.21 10.93
CA GLN A 5 -20.17 2.08 11.01
C GLN A 5 -20.54 1.64 9.58
N HIS A 6 -19.81 0.66 9.05
CA HIS A 6 -20.06 0.08 7.73
C HIS A 6 -20.66 -1.33 7.80
N GLY A 7 -20.81 -1.91 8.99
CA GLY A 7 -21.41 -3.24 9.19
C GLY A 7 -20.61 -4.42 8.60
N ARG A 8 -19.34 -4.20 8.26
CA ARG A 8 -18.43 -5.24 7.73
C ARG A 8 -17.59 -5.82 8.86
N GLN A 9 -17.11 -7.04 8.68
CA GLN A 9 -16.25 -7.72 9.65
C GLN A 9 -14.89 -7.04 9.78
N TYR A 10 -14.31 -6.61 8.66
CA TYR A 10 -13.03 -5.94 8.60
C TYR A 10 -13.18 -4.54 8.01
N ASP A 11 -12.53 -3.57 8.66
CA ASP A 11 -12.32 -2.23 8.14
C ASP A 11 -11.41 -2.28 6.91
N LEU A 12 -10.41 -3.17 6.95
CA LEU A 12 -9.39 -3.29 5.90
C LEU A 12 -8.90 -4.73 5.74
N VAL A 13 -8.71 -5.19 4.50
CA VAL A 13 -8.05 -6.46 4.19
C VAL A 13 -6.93 -6.25 3.19
N VAL A 14 -5.77 -6.87 3.42
CA VAL A 14 -4.65 -6.92 2.47
C VAL A 14 -4.65 -8.27 1.76
N PHE A 15 -5.04 -8.31 0.48
CA PHE A 15 -5.01 -9.51 -0.35
C PHE A 15 -3.69 -9.62 -1.13
N GLY A 16 -3.04 -10.79 -1.06
CA GLY A 16 -1.66 -10.94 -1.51
C GLY A 16 -0.63 -10.56 -0.44
N ALA A 17 -1.03 -10.55 0.84
CA ALA A 17 -0.23 -10.06 1.96
C ALA A 17 1.13 -10.76 2.13
N SER A 18 1.24 -12.04 1.78
CA SER A 18 2.53 -12.76 1.88
C SER A 18 3.50 -12.44 0.74
N GLY A 19 3.10 -11.67 -0.26
CA GLY A 19 3.95 -11.21 -1.36
C GLY A 19 4.89 -10.07 -0.94
N TYR A 20 5.81 -9.66 -1.82
CA TYR A 20 6.82 -8.63 -1.50
C TYR A 20 6.16 -7.32 -1.03
N THR A 21 5.34 -6.70 -1.88
CA THR A 21 4.64 -5.45 -1.53
C THR A 21 3.66 -5.66 -0.38
N GLY A 22 2.91 -6.76 -0.39
CA GLY A 22 1.92 -7.08 0.66
C GLY A 22 2.53 -7.12 2.06
N LYS A 23 3.75 -7.64 2.23
CA LYS A 23 4.44 -7.67 3.53
C LYS A 23 4.74 -6.27 4.03
N TYR A 24 5.30 -5.40 3.19
CA TYR A 24 5.57 -4.01 3.55
C TYR A 24 4.28 -3.23 3.83
N THR A 25 3.20 -3.48 3.07
CA THR A 25 1.88 -2.91 3.37
C THR A 25 1.38 -3.33 4.75
N ALA A 26 1.47 -4.61 5.10
CA ALA A 26 1.05 -5.12 6.41
C ALA A 26 1.91 -4.54 7.56
N GLN A 27 3.22 -4.42 7.36
CA GLN A 27 4.13 -3.79 8.34
C GLN A 27 3.82 -2.31 8.53
N TYR A 28 3.54 -1.58 7.43
CA TYR A 28 3.15 -0.17 7.48
C TYR A 28 1.85 0.02 8.25
N ILE A 29 0.83 -0.81 7.96
CA ILE A 29 -0.44 -0.82 8.70
C ILE A 29 -0.19 -1.06 10.19
N THR A 30 0.68 -2.01 10.52
CA THR A 30 1.03 -2.35 11.90
C THR A 30 1.69 -1.22 12.69
N THR A 31 2.45 -0.38 12.01
CA THR A 31 3.28 0.64 12.67
C THR A 31 2.66 2.04 12.60
N HIS A 32 1.74 2.31 11.68
CA HIS A 32 1.27 3.68 11.40
C HIS A 32 -0.26 3.86 11.44
N LEU A 33 -1.05 2.80 11.26
CA LEU A 33 -2.51 2.92 11.31
C LEU A 33 -3.03 2.79 12.76
N PRO A 34 -4.26 3.22 13.05
CA PRO A 34 -4.85 3.10 14.39
C PRO A 34 -4.74 1.70 14.97
N THR A 35 -4.40 1.60 16.25
CA THR A 35 -4.14 0.32 16.93
C THR A 35 -5.40 -0.51 17.11
N ASP A 36 -6.58 0.11 17.06
CA ASP A 36 -7.90 -0.51 17.17
C ASP A 36 -8.51 -0.93 15.81
N LEU A 37 -7.78 -0.74 14.70
CA LEU A 37 -8.22 -1.13 13.35
C LEU A 37 -8.55 -2.63 13.30
N LYS A 38 -9.76 -2.97 12.84
CA LYS A 38 -10.18 -4.35 12.58
C LYS A 38 -9.76 -4.73 11.17
N TRP A 39 -8.73 -5.55 11.04
CA TRP A 39 -8.17 -5.85 9.72
C TRP A 39 -7.72 -7.31 9.59
N ALA A 40 -7.47 -7.74 8.36
CA ALA A 40 -6.95 -9.08 8.08
C ALA A 40 -5.91 -9.09 6.95
N VAL A 41 -5.09 -10.13 6.96
CA VAL A 41 -4.21 -10.51 5.86
C VAL A 41 -4.82 -11.69 5.11
N ALA A 42 -4.82 -11.61 3.79
CA ALA A 42 -5.46 -12.61 2.93
C ALA A 42 -4.52 -13.14 1.85
N GLY A 43 -4.65 -14.44 1.56
CA GLY A 43 -3.86 -15.13 0.54
C GLY A 43 -4.04 -16.65 0.59
N ARG A 44 -3.29 -17.36 -0.26
CA ARG A 44 -3.46 -18.81 -0.46
C ARG A 44 -2.77 -19.70 0.56
N SER A 45 -1.69 -19.21 1.17
CA SER A 45 -0.81 -20.03 2.01
C SER A 45 -0.99 -19.64 3.47
N GLN A 46 -1.69 -20.49 4.22
CA GLN A 46 -1.95 -20.26 5.64
C GLN A 46 -0.67 -20.05 6.44
N SER A 47 0.31 -20.94 6.30
CA SER A 47 1.58 -20.84 7.03
C SER A 47 2.30 -19.51 6.78
N LYS A 48 2.38 -19.04 5.53
CA LYS A 48 3.01 -17.74 5.22
C LYS A 48 2.25 -16.55 5.79
N LEU A 49 0.92 -16.67 5.97
CA LEU A 49 0.12 -15.63 6.60
C LEU A 49 0.32 -15.65 8.12
N GLU A 50 0.34 -16.84 8.73
CA GLU A 50 0.64 -17.01 10.17
C GLU A 50 2.01 -16.41 10.52
N ASP A 51 3.05 -16.68 9.71
CA ASP A 51 4.38 -16.09 9.87
C ASP A 51 4.34 -14.55 9.79
N LEU A 52 3.56 -14.00 8.86
CA LEU A 52 3.41 -12.55 8.70
C LEU A 52 2.66 -11.94 9.90
N VAL A 53 1.63 -12.60 10.41
CA VAL A 53 0.90 -12.16 11.60
C VAL A 53 1.81 -12.17 12.83
N ALA A 54 2.65 -13.20 12.99
CA ALA A 54 3.64 -13.26 14.06
C ALA A 54 4.62 -12.07 13.98
N GLN A 55 5.14 -11.77 12.78
CA GLN A 55 6.00 -10.59 12.55
C GLN A 55 5.28 -9.28 12.86
N CYS A 56 4.00 -9.13 12.48
CA CYS A 56 3.22 -7.94 12.81
C CYS A 56 3.04 -7.79 14.33
N LYS A 57 2.82 -8.90 15.04
CA LYS A 57 2.69 -8.92 16.50
C LYS A 57 3.98 -8.52 17.21
N GLU A 58 5.13 -8.97 16.70
CA GLU A 58 6.44 -8.56 17.22
C GLU A 58 6.69 -7.06 17.01
N LEU A 59 6.28 -6.51 15.86
CA LEU A 59 6.44 -5.09 15.53
C LEU A 59 5.57 -4.16 16.37
N ASN A 60 4.35 -4.60 16.73
CA ASN A 60 3.43 -3.83 17.57
C ASN A 60 2.52 -4.80 18.34
N PRO A 61 2.90 -5.21 19.56
CA PRO A 61 2.12 -6.19 20.33
C PRO A 61 0.81 -5.63 20.90
N ASP A 62 0.74 -4.31 21.13
CA ASP A 62 -0.37 -3.66 21.83
C ASP A 62 -1.57 -3.33 20.93
N ARG A 63 -1.46 -3.58 19.63
CA ARG A 63 -2.57 -3.37 18.67
C ARG A 63 -3.44 -4.61 18.48
N VAL A 64 -4.63 -4.39 17.91
CA VAL A 64 -5.45 -5.46 17.33
C VAL A 64 -4.68 -6.12 16.19
N GLN A 65 -4.39 -7.41 16.38
CA GLN A 65 -3.65 -8.22 15.42
C GLN A 65 -4.52 -8.57 14.21
N PRO A 66 -3.92 -8.69 13.00
CA PRO A 66 -4.68 -9.04 11.81
C PRO A 66 -5.30 -10.43 11.94
N GLY A 67 -6.56 -10.57 11.50
CA GLY A 67 -7.13 -11.87 11.18
C GLY A 67 -6.44 -12.51 9.97
N ILE A 68 -6.71 -13.79 9.75
CA ILE A 68 -6.22 -14.54 8.58
C ILE A 68 -7.42 -14.98 7.74
N GLU A 69 -7.41 -14.63 6.45
CA GLU A 69 -8.41 -15.09 5.48
C GLU A 69 -7.73 -15.90 4.37
N ILE A 70 -8.00 -17.20 4.35
CA ILE A 70 -7.52 -18.05 3.26
C ILE A 70 -8.38 -17.79 2.03
N CYS A 71 -7.75 -17.27 0.98
CA CYS A 71 -8.44 -16.81 -0.21
C CYS A 71 -7.61 -17.18 -1.44
N SER A 72 -8.21 -17.99 -2.32
CA SER A 72 -7.67 -18.32 -3.64
C SER A 72 -8.14 -17.31 -4.68
N LEU A 73 -7.50 -17.33 -5.84
CA LEU A 73 -7.84 -16.43 -6.94
C LEU A 73 -9.04 -16.99 -7.74
N THR A 74 -10.20 -17.07 -7.09
CA THR A 74 -11.47 -17.49 -7.70
C THR A 74 -12.55 -16.45 -7.43
N ASP A 75 -13.55 -16.35 -8.32
CA ASP A 75 -14.67 -15.42 -8.12
C ASP A 75 -15.42 -15.67 -6.80
N ALA A 76 -15.59 -16.95 -6.43
CA ALA A 76 -16.29 -17.32 -5.20
C ALA A 76 -15.53 -16.86 -3.95
N ASP A 77 -14.23 -17.13 -3.87
CA ASP A 77 -13.39 -16.75 -2.73
C ASP A 77 -13.29 -15.22 -2.62
N LEU A 78 -13.10 -14.52 -3.73
CA LEU A 78 -12.99 -13.06 -3.73
C LEU A 78 -14.32 -12.38 -3.40
N ALA A 79 -15.45 -12.92 -3.85
CA ALA A 79 -16.77 -12.42 -3.47
C ALA A 79 -17.02 -12.61 -1.96
N ALA A 80 -16.65 -13.77 -1.40
CA ALA A 80 -16.76 -14.02 0.03
C ALA A 80 -15.86 -13.06 0.84
N LEU A 81 -14.63 -12.83 0.38
CA LEU A 81 -13.70 -11.89 1.02
C LEU A 81 -14.23 -10.44 0.95
N ALA A 82 -14.70 -10.00 -0.22
CA ALA A 82 -15.23 -8.67 -0.42
C ALA A 82 -16.42 -8.39 0.51
N LYS A 83 -17.36 -9.34 0.65
CA LYS A 83 -18.53 -9.18 1.54
C LYS A 83 -18.17 -8.91 3.01
N LYS A 84 -17.03 -9.42 3.48
CA LYS A 84 -16.51 -9.21 4.84
C LYS A 84 -15.73 -7.90 5.00
N THR A 85 -15.41 -7.23 3.89
CA THR A 85 -14.37 -6.20 3.83
C THR A 85 -14.97 -4.84 3.45
N PHE A 86 -14.58 -3.79 4.18
CA PHE A 86 -14.90 -2.42 3.81
C PHE A 86 -13.91 -1.84 2.79
N VAL A 87 -12.60 -1.98 3.04
CA VAL A 87 -11.52 -1.61 2.11
C VAL A 87 -10.65 -2.82 1.79
N LEU A 88 -10.55 -3.20 0.51
CA LEU A 88 -9.63 -4.23 0.05
C LEU A 88 -8.42 -3.57 -0.61
N ILE A 89 -7.22 -3.80 -0.06
CA ILE A 89 -5.95 -3.51 -0.72
C ILE A 89 -5.44 -4.80 -1.34
N THR A 90 -5.26 -4.85 -2.66
CA THR A 90 -4.65 -6.00 -3.33
C THR A 90 -3.24 -5.69 -3.82
N THR A 91 -2.35 -6.65 -3.65
CA THR A 91 -0.98 -6.64 -4.19
C THR A 91 -0.73 -7.86 -5.08
N VAL A 92 -1.78 -8.43 -5.69
CA VAL A 92 -1.71 -9.65 -6.50
C VAL A 92 -1.57 -9.31 -7.98
N GLY A 93 -0.33 -9.27 -8.46
CA GLY A 93 0.01 -9.18 -9.88
C GLY A 93 0.47 -10.52 -10.48
N PRO A 94 0.64 -10.62 -11.81
CA PRO A 94 0.37 -9.57 -12.81
C PRO A 94 -1.13 -9.32 -13.01
N TYR A 95 -1.55 -8.05 -12.97
CA TYR A 95 -2.95 -7.63 -12.88
C TYR A 95 -3.72 -7.88 -14.16
N GLY A 96 -3.11 -7.70 -15.33
CA GLY A 96 -3.75 -8.02 -16.61
C GLY A 96 -4.22 -9.49 -16.72
N LYS A 97 -3.61 -10.39 -15.95
CA LYS A 97 -3.98 -11.81 -15.88
C LYS A 97 -4.81 -12.15 -14.65
N LEU A 98 -4.48 -11.59 -13.50
CA LEU A 98 -4.98 -12.06 -12.19
C LEU A 98 -5.88 -11.03 -11.48
N GLY A 99 -5.83 -9.75 -11.86
CA GLY A 99 -6.42 -8.66 -11.09
C GLY A 99 -7.94 -8.54 -11.19
N GLU A 100 -8.54 -9.08 -12.26
CA GLU A 100 -9.97 -8.89 -12.55
C GLU A 100 -10.88 -9.48 -11.46
N HIS A 101 -10.52 -10.63 -10.86
CA HIS A 101 -11.32 -11.28 -9.82
C HIS A 101 -11.56 -10.37 -8.60
N ALA A 102 -10.51 -9.72 -8.09
CA ALA A 102 -10.62 -8.83 -6.93
C ALA A 102 -11.35 -7.53 -7.28
N PHE A 103 -11.07 -6.96 -8.46
CA PHE A 103 -11.72 -5.74 -8.93
C PHE A 103 -13.23 -5.95 -9.09
N LYS A 104 -13.62 -7.02 -9.79
CA LYS A 104 -15.01 -7.44 -10.00
C LYS A 104 -15.72 -7.64 -8.67
N ALA A 105 -15.15 -8.44 -7.78
CA ALA A 105 -15.77 -8.75 -6.49
C ALA A 105 -16.02 -7.50 -5.66
N CYS A 106 -15.08 -6.54 -5.66
CA CYS A 106 -15.24 -5.29 -4.94
C CYS A 106 -16.34 -4.41 -5.56
N ALA A 107 -16.33 -4.25 -6.88
CA ALA A 107 -17.35 -3.49 -7.60
C ALA A 107 -18.76 -4.07 -7.36
N GLU A 108 -18.92 -5.39 -7.41
CA GLU A 108 -20.22 -6.07 -7.23
C GLU A 108 -20.73 -6.07 -5.78
N ASN A 109 -19.85 -5.96 -4.78
CA ASN A 109 -20.23 -6.08 -3.36
C ASN A 109 -20.17 -4.76 -2.59
N GLY A 110 -19.89 -3.63 -3.25
CA GLY A 110 -19.80 -2.32 -2.58
C GLY A 110 -18.58 -2.21 -1.66
N THR A 111 -17.50 -2.94 -1.97
CA THR A 111 -16.23 -2.88 -1.23
C THR A 111 -15.31 -1.90 -1.92
N HIS A 112 -14.66 -1.01 -1.16
CA HIS A 112 -13.69 -0.09 -1.74
C HIS A 112 -12.42 -0.84 -2.12
N TYR A 113 -11.90 -0.56 -3.31
CA TYR A 113 -10.80 -1.31 -3.92
C TYR A 113 -9.59 -0.42 -4.12
N LEU A 114 -8.43 -0.88 -3.67
CA LEU A 114 -7.13 -0.23 -3.81
C LEU A 114 -6.12 -1.24 -4.38
N ASP A 115 -5.33 -0.84 -5.37
CA ASP A 115 -4.22 -1.66 -5.87
C ASP A 115 -2.97 -0.85 -6.24
N VAL A 116 -1.86 -1.56 -6.45
CA VAL A 116 -0.57 -0.96 -6.80
C VAL A 116 -0.18 -1.18 -8.26
N THR A 117 -1.15 -1.41 -9.16
CA THR A 117 -0.84 -1.74 -10.55
C THR A 117 -0.19 -0.58 -11.32
N GLY A 118 0.70 -0.90 -12.26
CA GLY A 118 1.17 0.01 -13.30
C GLY A 118 0.57 -0.31 -14.68
N GLU A 119 -0.31 -1.33 -14.77
CA GLU A 119 -0.77 -1.89 -16.04
C GLU A 119 -1.97 -1.10 -16.59
N VAL A 120 -1.70 0.01 -17.29
CA VAL A 120 -2.74 0.89 -17.87
C VAL A 120 -3.78 0.15 -18.72
N PRO A 121 -3.43 -0.83 -19.59
CA PRO A 121 -4.44 -1.58 -20.35
C PRO A 121 -5.40 -2.40 -19.47
N PHE A 122 -4.92 -2.92 -18.34
CA PHE A 122 -5.76 -3.60 -17.35
C PHE A 122 -6.75 -2.61 -16.73
N VAL A 123 -6.28 -1.45 -16.30
CA VAL A 123 -7.12 -0.42 -15.67
C VAL A 123 -8.22 0.04 -16.61
N ALA A 124 -7.88 0.39 -17.86
CA ALA A 124 -8.88 0.78 -18.86
C ALA A 124 -9.94 -0.30 -19.10
N LYS A 125 -9.52 -1.58 -19.17
CA LYS A 125 -10.43 -2.73 -19.29
C LYS A 125 -11.36 -2.84 -18.07
N MET A 126 -10.86 -2.65 -16.85
CA MET A 126 -11.67 -2.76 -15.63
C MET A 126 -12.69 -1.64 -15.51
N LEU A 127 -12.29 -0.39 -15.82
CA LEU A 127 -13.21 0.75 -15.82
C LEU A 127 -14.36 0.54 -16.82
N ASN A 128 -14.03 0.17 -18.06
CA ASN A 128 -15.04 -0.11 -19.09
C ASN A 128 -16.04 -1.20 -18.68
N LYS A 129 -15.61 -2.20 -17.90
CA LYS A 129 -16.46 -3.32 -17.48
C LYS A 129 -17.29 -3.02 -16.23
N TYR A 130 -16.73 -2.30 -15.26
CA TYR A 130 -17.23 -2.30 -13.89
C TYR A 130 -17.53 -0.91 -13.32
N GLU A 131 -17.24 0.19 -14.02
CA GLU A 131 -17.56 1.54 -13.54
C GLU A 131 -19.05 1.69 -13.22
N GLY A 132 -19.93 1.20 -14.10
CA GLY A 132 -21.38 1.22 -13.87
C GLY A 132 -21.79 0.47 -12.59
N THR A 133 -21.26 -0.74 -12.40
CA THR A 133 -21.53 -1.56 -11.21
C THR A 133 -21.00 -0.88 -9.94
N ALA A 134 -19.78 -0.36 -9.96
CA ALA A 134 -19.19 0.33 -8.80
C ALA A 134 -20.02 1.56 -8.38
N LYS A 135 -20.50 2.35 -9.35
CA LYS A 135 -21.41 3.48 -9.07
C LYS A 135 -22.72 3.03 -8.44
N GLN A 136 -23.30 1.91 -8.90
CA GLN A 136 -24.56 1.38 -8.37
C GLN A 136 -24.42 0.84 -6.95
N THR A 137 -23.28 0.20 -6.62
CA THR A 137 -23.04 -0.39 -5.30
C THR A 137 -22.42 0.58 -4.30
N GLY A 138 -21.96 1.74 -4.76
CA GLY A 138 -21.21 2.72 -3.96
C GLY A 138 -19.74 2.32 -3.72
N ALA A 139 -19.23 1.33 -4.44
CA ALA A 139 -17.81 0.98 -4.39
C ALA A 139 -16.96 2.13 -4.94
N LEU A 140 -15.82 2.38 -4.30
CA LEU A 140 -14.83 3.36 -4.76
C LEU A 140 -13.62 2.56 -5.23
N MET A 141 -13.23 2.79 -6.48
CA MET A 141 -12.20 1.98 -7.16
C MET A 141 -10.98 2.87 -7.41
N PHE A 142 -9.90 2.62 -6.67
CA PHE A 142 -8.63 3.35 -6.76
C PHE A 142 -7.51 2.39 -7.21
N PRO A 143 -7.48 2.01 -8.50
CA PRO A 143 -6.31 1.33 -9.03
C PRO A 143 -5.12 2.31 -9.06
N GLN A 144 -3.91 1.78 -9.25
CA GLN A 144 -2.71 2.57 -9.53
C GLN A 144 -2.19 3.46 -8.38
N ILE A 145 -2.22 2.97 -7.14
CA ILE A 145 -1.66 3.70 -5.98
C ILE A 145 -0.23 3.27 -5.63
N GLY A 146 0.49 2.71 -6.62
CA GLY A 146 1.89 2.29 -6.46
C GLY A 146 2.88 3.42 -6.73
N ILE A 147 4.15 3.21 -6.37
CA ILE A 147 5.20 4.21 -6.66
C ILE A 147 5.40 4.47 -8.16
N GLU A 148 5.08 3.49 -9.00
CA GLU A 148 5.22 3.61 -10.46
C GLU A 148 4.09 4.44 -11.10
N SER A 149 3.01 4.71 -10.37
CA SER A 149 1.79 5.29 -10.93
C SER A 149 1.24 6.48 -10.14
N ALA A 150 1.22 6.41 -8.80
CA ALA A 150 0.74 7.50 -7.95
C ALA A 150 1.46 8.85 -8.17
N PRO A 151 2.80 8.91 -8.36
CA PRO A 151 3.47 10.20 -8.60
C PRO A 151 2.98 10.90 -9.85
N ALA A 152 2.66 10.17 -10.92
CA ALA A 152 2.18 10.78 -12.17
C ALA A 152 0.82 11.47 -11.95
N ASP A 153 -0.10 10.82 -11.24
CA ASP A 153 -1.42 11.38 -10.92
C ASP A 153 -1.31 12.60 -9.99
N LEU A 154 -0.51 12.49 -8.92
CA LEU A 154 -0.34 13.56 -7.95
C LEU A 154 0.35 14.79 -8.56
N VAL A 155 1.39 14.60 -9.37
CA VAL A 155 2.08 15.69 -10.07
C VAL A 155 1.15 16.36 -11.07
N THR A 156 0.39 15.58 -11.83
CA THR A 156 -0.59 16.09 -12.79
C THR A 156 -1.67 16.92 -12.10
N TRP A 157 -2.24 16.41 -10.99
CA TRP A 157 -3.24 17.13 -10.21
C TRP A 157 -2.69 18.42 -9.59
N SER A 158 -1.48 18.37 -9.03
CA SER A 158 -0.83 19.53 -8.42
C SER A 158 -0.57 20.63 -9.45
N LEU A 159 0.05 20.28 -10.58
CA LEU A 159 0.30 21.20 -11.69
C LEU A 159 -0.99 21.80 -12.25
N ALA A 160 -2.02 20.96 -12.44
CA ALA A 160 -3.31 21.40 -12.94
C ALA A 160 -4.04 22.35 -11.98
N THR A 161 -3.89 22.13 -10.69
CA THR A 161 -4.47 23.00 -9.66
C THR A 161 -3.75 24.35 -9.64
N PHE A 162 -2.42 24.34 -9.65
CA PHE A 162 -1.60 25.54 -9.69
C PHE A 162 -1.89 26.41 -10.94
N ILE A 163 -1.94 25.81 -12.13
CA ILE A 163 -2.17 26.60 -13.36
C ILE A 163 -3.56 27.24 -13.37
N ARG A 164 -4.56 26.53 -12.86
CA ARG A 164 -5.92 27.09 -12.72
C ARG A 164 -5.98 28.21 -11.69
N SER A 165 -5.30 28.07 -10.55
CA SER A 165 -5.35 29.09 -9.49
C SER A 165 -4.57 30.34 -9.86
N GLU A 166 -3.34 30.20 -10.35
CA GLU A 166 -2.45 31.33 -10.57
C GLU A 166 -2.67 32.03 -11.91
N PHE A 167 -3.03 31.27 -12.95
CA PHE A 167 -3.13 31.81 -14.30
C PHE A 167 -4.56 31.83 -14.85
N SER A 168 -5.55 31.32 -14.10
CA SER A 168 -6.95 31.21 -14.56
C SER A 168 -7.06 30.52 -15.94
N SER A 169 -6.15 29.58 -16.21
CA SER A 169 -5.99 28.97 -17.53
C SER A 169 -6.31 27.47 -17.50
N PRO A 170 -6.95 26.91 -18.54
CA PRO A 170 -7.11 25.47 -18.68
C PRO A 170 -5.77 24.80 -19.06
N ILE A 171 -5.67 23.50 -18.78
CA ILE A 171 -4.58 22.64 -19.26
C ILE A 171 -5.14 21.69 -20.31
N ARG A 172 -4.38 21.50 -21.40
CA ARG A 172 -4.70 20.50 -22.42
C ARG A 172 -4.08 19.14 -22.09
N ASP A 173 -2.78 19.10 -21.80
CA ASP A 173 -2.01 17.86 -21.59
C ASP A 173 -0.88 18.07 -20.57
N VAL A 174 -0.53 16.98 -19.86
CA VAL A 174 0.61 16.91 -18.95
C VAL A 174 1.43 15.68 -19.30
N THR A 175 2.72 15.89 -19.59
CA THR A 175 3.68 14.80 -19.78
C THR A 175 4.56 14.70 -18.54
N VAL A 176 4.44 13.59 -17.81
CA VAL A 176 5.31 13.29 -16.68
C VAL A 176 6.45 12.39 -17.15
N SER A 177 7.68 12.74 -16.79
CA SER A 177 8.87 11.93 -17.07
C SER A 177 9.75 11.87 -15.84
N ILE A 178 10.10 10.66 -15.41
CA ILE A 178 10.95 10.42 -14.25
C ILE A 178 12.30 9.93 -14.77
N HIS A 179 13.33 10.77 -14.68
CA HIS A 179 14.67 10.46 -15.19
C HIS A 179 15.53 9.73 -14.16
N ASN A 180 15.35 10.02 -12.87
CA ASN A 180 16.07 9.40 -11.77
C ASN A 180 15.13 9.19 -10.59
N LEU A 181 15.09 7.97 -10.06
CA LEU A 181 14.39 7.63 -8.81
C LEU A 181 15.42 7.04 -7.84
N ASN A 182 15.95 7.87 -6.95
CA ASN A 182 16.95 7.43 -5.97
C ASN A 182 16.26 6.76 -4.77
N ASN A 183 16.40 5.44 -4.63
CA ASN A 183 15.82 4.65 -3.54
C ASN A 183 16.66 4.63 -2.25
N SER A 184 17.65 5.51 -2.11
CA SER A 184 18.69 5.42 -1.07
C SER A 184 18.21 5.60 0.39
N ASN A 185 16.97 6.03 0.63
CA ASN A 185 16.50 6.37 1.98
C ASN A 185 15.53 5.38 2.64
N VAL A 186 15.15 4.27 1.98
CA VAL A 186 14.18 3.32 2.57
C VAL A 186 14.84 2.24 3.43
N GLN A 187 16.12 1.91 3.21
CA GLN A 187 16.80 0.82 3.94
C GLN A 187 17.49 1.23 5.25
N GLN A 188 17.63 2.53 5.57
CA GLN A 188 18.45 2.95 6.72
C GLN A 188 17.71 3.18 8.04
N ARG A 189 16.37 3.09 8.09
CA ARG A 189 15.60 3.33 9.33
C ARG A 189 15.34 2.11 10.21
N THR A 190 15.88 0.93 9.88
CA THR A 190 15.65 -0.32 10.65
C THR A 190 16.76 -0.70 11.63
N LYS A 191 17.80 0.12 11.81
CA LYS A 191 18.84 -0.16 12.82
C LYS A 191 18.65 0.74 14.05
N PRO A 192 18.40 0.18 15.26
CA PRO A 192 18.50 0.97 16.48
C PRO A 192 19.97 1.43 16.65
N PRO A 193 20.21 2.61 17.26
CA PRO A 193 21.57 3.09 17.48
C PRO A 193 22.30 2.10 18.39
N SER A 194 23.27 1.37 17.83
CA SER A 194 24.24 0.63 18.61
C SER A 194 25.11 1.63 19.36
N SER A 195 25.03 1.61 20.69
CA SER A 195 25.97 2.27 21.58
C SER A 195 27.38 1.76 21.32
N THR A 196 28.21 2.53 20.63
CA THR A 196 29.67 2.30 20.61
C THR A 196 30.33 3.33 21.51
N SER A 197 30.56 2.89 22.75
CA SER A 197 31.68 3.35 23.56
C SER A 197 32.95 2.74 22.98
N SER A 198 33.87 3.58 22.51
CA SER A 198 35.28 3.25 22.44
C SER A 198 36.09 4.54 22.45
N ALA A 199 36.86 4.70 23.52
CA ALA A 199 37.74 5.83 23.76
C ALA A 199 38.90 5.85 22.75
N ASP A 200 39.18 7.02 22.18
CA ASP A 200 40.43 7.28 21.46
C ASP A 200 41.57 7.52 22.48
N PRO A 201 42.77 6.94 22.29
CA PRO A 201 43.93 7.28 23.10
C PRO A 201 44.57 8.60 22.61
N PRO A 202 45.28 9.34 23.49
CA PRO A 202 45.78 10.67 23.19
C PRO A 202 46.95 10.64 22.19
N ARG A 203 46.91 11.57 21.21
CA ARG A 203 48.00 11.84 20.26
C ARG A 203 49.23 12.40 20.99
N GLN A 204 50.38 11.77 20.77
CA GLN A 204 51.69 12.35 21.13
C GLN A 204 52.02 13.54 20.22
N ALA A 205 52.49 14.63 20.83
CA ALA A 205 52.97 15.81 20.13
C ALA A 205 54.42 15.59 19.63
N ALA A 206 54.69 15.94 18.37
CA ALA A 206 56.04 15.97 17.80
C ALA A 206 56.77 17.26 18.24
N PRO A 207 58.10 17.23 18.48
CA PRO A 207 58.84 18.41 18.90
C PRO A 207 59.16 19.35 17.72
N SER A 208 59.08 20.65 17.99
CA SER A 208 59.44 21.74 17.07
C SER A 208 60.97 21.87 16.93
N PRO A 209 61.50 22.24 15.75
CA PRO A 209 62.91 22.57 15.60
C PRO A 209 63.15 24.07 15.88
N GLN A 210 64.28 24.38 16.51
CA GLN A 210 64.89 25.71 16.58
C GLN A 210 66.39 25.57 16.27
N PRO A 211 67.07 26.68 15.96
CA PRO A 211 66.97 27.54 14.79
C PRO A 211 68.01 27.19 13.71
#